data_AF-A0A7J2KEI2-F1
#
_entry.id   AF-A0A7J2KEI2-F1
#
_cell.length_a   1.000
_cell.length_b   1.000
_cell.length_c   1.000
_cell.angle_alpha   90.00
_cell.angle_beta   90.00
_cell.angle_gamma   90.00
#
_symmetry.space_group_name_H-M   'P 1'
#
loop_
_entity.id
_entity.type
_entity.pdbx_description
1 polymer ?
#
loop_
_entity_poly.entity_id
_entity_poly.type
_entity_poly.pdbx_seq_one_letter_code
_entity_poly.pdbx_strand_id
1 'polypeptide(L)' 'MDIVRIGFIGAGSHANRVHYPSLSEMRDVEITAICDLNIDR' A
#
# COMPACT_ATOMS: atom_id res chain seq x y z
N MET A 1 -18.43 9.37 2.05
CA MET A 1 -17.25 8.98 2.84
C MET A 1 -16.05 9.42 2.05
N ASP A 2 -15.12 10.12 2.67
CA ASP A 2 -13.91 10.59 2.01
C ASP A 2 -12.89 9.46 1.92
N ILE A 3 -12.14 9.41 0.82
CA ILE A 3 -11.10 8.39 0.59
C ILE A 3 -9.79 8.84 1.24
N VAL A 4 -9.19 7.98 2.06
CA VAL A 4 -7.86 8.20 2.62
C VAL A 4 -6.79 7.78 1.62
N ARG A 5 -5.99 8.74 1.16
CA ARG A 5 -4.88 8.50 0.22
C ARG A 5 -3.64 8.08 0.99
N ILE A 6 -3.08 6.92 0.64
CA ILE A 6 -1.93 6.31 1.33
C ILE A 6 -0.70 6.32 0.41
N GLY A 7 0.43 6.73 0.97
CA GLY A 7 1.75 6.46 0.41
C GLY A 7 2.44 5.38 1.24
N PHE A 8 2.98 4.35 0.57
CA PHE A 8 3.59 3.21 1.23
C PHE A 8 5.12 3.24 1.12
N ILE A 9 5.84 3.14 2.24
CA ILE A 9 7.31 3.09 2.25
C ILE A 9 7.77 1.67 2.59
N GLY A 10 8.48 1.03 1.67
CA GLY A 10 8.92 -0.35 1.73
C GLY A 10 7.89 -1.32 1.15
N ALA A 11 8.18 -1.92 -0.01
CA ALA A 11 7.36 -2.92 -0.69
C ALA A 11 7.84 -4.36 -0.36
N GLY A 12 8.32 -4.57 0.87
CA GLY A 12 8.90 -5.84 1.30
C GLY A 12 7.88 -6.97 1.49
N SER A 13 8.35 -8.10 2.03
CA SER A 13 7.52 -9.31 2.20
C SER A 13 6.32 -9.10 3.13
N HIS A 14 6.45 -8.30 4.18
CA HIS A 14 5.34 -8.01 5.09
C HIS A 14 4.28 -7.12 4.42
N ALA A 15 4.70 -6.13 3.63
CA ALA A 15 3.79 -5.28 2.87
C ALA A 15 2.93 -6.11 1.90
N ASN A 16 3.56 -6.98 1.11
CA ASN A 16 2.88 -7.84 0.14
C ASN A 16 1.97 -8.90 0.78
N ARG A 17 2.38 -9.47 1.92
CA ARG A 17 1.63 -10.55 2.56
C ARG A 17 0.51 -10.08 3.47
N VAL A 18 0.62 -8.87 4.03
CA VAL A 18 -0.27 -8.40 5.11
C VAL A 18 -0.90 -7.05 4.78
N HIS A 19 -0.08 -6.03 4.49
CA HIS A 19 -0.59 -4.66 4.37
C HIS A 19 -1.38 -4.44 3.08
N TYR A 20 -0.84 -4.78 1.90
CA TYR A 20 -1.56 -4.58 0.64
C TYR A 20 -2.86 -5.39 0.56
N PRO A 21 -2.91 -6.68 0.97
CA PRO A 21 -4.18 -7.40 1.02
C PRO A 21 -5.19 -6.76 1.97
N SER A 22 -4.79 -6.39 3.19
CA SER A 22 -5.70 -5.75 4.15
C SER A 22 -6.23 -4.41 3.64
N LEU A 23 -5.37 -3.57 3.05
CA LEU A 23 -5.76 -2.29 2.48
C LEU A 23 -6.69 -2.46 1.26
N SER A 24 -6.52 -3.52 0.47
CA SER A 24 -7.39 -3.79 -0.68
C SER A 24 -8.83 -4.17 -0.31
N GLU A 25 -9.04 -4.65 0.91
CA GLU A 25 -10.38 -5.00 1.44
C GLU A 25 -11.10 -3.78 2.04
N MET A 26 -10.39 -2.67 2.27
CA MET A 26 -10.95 -1.43 2.81
C MET A 26 -11.53 -0.57 1.69
N ARG A 27 -12.81 -0.16 1.82
CA ARG A 27 -13.54 0.58 0.78
C ARG A 27 -13.28 2.08 0.78
N ASP A 28 -12.62 2.58 1.81
CA ASP A 28 -12.41 4.00 2.11
C ASP A 28 -10.95 4.43 2.01
N VAL A 29 -10.10 3.63 1.36
CA VAL A 29 -8.67 3.92 1.19
C VAL A 29 -8.23 3.74 -0.28
N GLU A 30 -7.18 4.45 -0.65
CA GLU A 30 -6.54 4.33 -1.97
C GLU A 30 -5.02 4.39 -1.79
N ILE A 31 -4.30 3.37 -2.27
CA ILE A 31 -2.83 3.41 -2.33
C ILE A 31 -2.43 4.22 -3.57
N THR A 32 -1.77 5.34 -3.34
CA THR A 32 -1.48 6.36 -4.38
C THR A 32 0.00 6.53 -4.68
N ALA A 33 0.86 5.98 -3.82
CA ALA A 33 2.30 5.98 -4.00
C ALA A 33 2.94 4.78 -3.29
N ILE A 34 4.03 4.28 -3.87
CA ILE A 34 4.91 3.28 -3.27
C ILE A 34 6.34 3.79 -3.42
N CYS A 35 7.15 3.62 -2.38
CA CYS A 35 8.58 3.92 -2.37
C CYS A 35 9.34 2.71 -1.85
N ASP A 36 10.29 2.20 -2.63
CA ASP A 36 11.25 1.19 -2.22
C ASP A 36 12.62 1.54 -2.79
N LEU A 37 13.68 0.97 -2.22
CA LEU A 37 15.04 1.15 -2.74
C LEU A 37 15.24 0.44 -4.09
N ASN A 38 14.46 -0.61 -4.35
CA ASN A 38 14.42 -1.29 -5.64
C ASN A 38 13.18 -0.85 -6.44
N ILE A 39 13.39 -0.18 -7.57
CA ILE A 39 12.31 0.30 -8.44
C ILE A 39 11.55 -0.82 -9.16
N ASP A 40 12.17 -1.99 -9.33
CA ASP A 40 11.56 -3.15 -10.00
C ASP A 40 10.70 -3.99 -9.05
N ARG A 41 10.63 -3.62 -7.76
CA ARG A 41 9.84 -4.30 -6.75
C ARG A 41 8.40 -3.82 -6.73
#